data_AF-A0A931YJW4-F1
#
_entry.id   AF-A0A931YJW4-F1
#
_cell.length_a   1.000
_cell.length_b   1.000
_cell.length_c   1.000
_cell.angle_alpha   90.00
_cell.angle_beta   90.00
_cell.angle_gamma   90.00
#
_symmetry.space_group_name_H-M   'P 1'
#
loop_
_entity.id
_entity.type
_entity.pdbx_description
1 polymer ?
#
loop_
_entity_poly.entity_id
_entity_poly.type
_entity_poly.pdbx_seq_one_letter_code
_entity_poly.pdbx_strand_id
1 'polypeptide(L)'
;MPFASILAGLGLAAATWRLPTLAPARRGFAFAVAALVVAGPVFARVLYFEVLLTRPDSRELAGAWIERNVSPGARVAIEPYSLPIAGSVVDQVRGLHRATSPQVNIPTRLRRSQPGASPTGGVRVYALGAFEFEYDLDVLRAHRIDYVVLSSFMYKRYVDACGTFPVACGFYRDLDARAALVYEVRPIAEGRPLWVGDIYAPASQVFARERPGPIIKIYRLSDAP
;
A
#
# COMPACT_ATOMS: atom_id res chain seq x y z
N MET A 1 -20.36 6.79 8.25
CA MET A 1 -20.99 5.47 8.38
C MET A 1 -21.63 5.16 9.75
N PRO A 2 -21.14 5.59 10.94
CA PRO A 2 -21.78 5.17 12.20
C PRO A 2 -23.23 5.67 12.34
N PHE A 3 -23.52 6.89 11.88
CA PHE A 3 -24.87 7.47 11.92
C PHE A 3 -25.89 6.70 11.07
N ALA A 4 -25.48 6.18 9.91
CA ALA A 4 -26.38 5.40 9.04
C ALA A 4 -26.78 4.07 9.68
N SER A 5 -25.85 3.39 10.37
CA SER A 5 -26.13 2.16 11.11
C SER A 5 -27.07 2.40 12.30
N ILE A 6 -26.88 3.51 13.03
CA ILE A 6 -27.75 3.92 14.12
C ILE A 6 -29.16 4.22 13.60
N LEU A 7 -29.28 4.99 12.51
CA LEU A 7 -30.58 5.31 11.90
C LEU A 7 -31.28 4.06 11.36
N ALA A 8 -30.55 3.11 10.76
CA ALA A 8 -31.10 1.84 10.32
C ALA A 8 -31.61 1.00 11.51
N GLY A 9 -30.85 0.95 12.61
CA GLY A 9 -31.27 0.27 13.85
C GLY A 9 -32.52 0.91 14.46
N LEU A 10 -32.57 2.25 14.53
CA LEU A 10 -33.74 2.99 15.01
C LEU A 10 -34.97 2.80 14.10
N GLY A 11 -34.78 2.81 12.78
CA GLY A 11 -35.84 2.54 11.81
C GLY A 11 -36.41 1.13 11.94
N LEU A 12 -35.55 0.13 12.10
CA LEU A 12 -35.97 -1.26 12.37
C LEU A 12 -36.73 -1.36 13.70
N ALA A 13 -36.22 -0.75 14.77
CA ALA A 13 -36.90 -0.72 16.06
C ALA A 13 -38.29 -0.07 15.96
N ALA A 14 -38.42 1.08 15.28
CA ALA A 14 -39.70 1.75 15.06
C ALA A 14 -40.68 0.93 14.21
N ALA A 15 -40.20 0.17 13.23
CA ALA A 15 -41.02 -0.73 12.44
C ALA A 15 -41.64 -1.87 13.28
N THR A 16 -40.98 -2.31 14.36
CA THR A 16 -41.54 -3.34 15.28
C THR A 16 -42.84 -2.87 15.95
N TRP A 17 -43.00 -1.55 16.14
CA TRP A 17 -44.15 -0.95 16.82
C TRP A 17 -45.36 -0.82 15.88
N ARG A 18 -45.13 -0.82 14.56
CA ARG A 18 -46.20 -0.64 13.55
C ARG A 18 -46.75 -1.93 12.96
N LEU A 19 -46.21 -3.10 13.32
CA LEU A 19 -46.67 -4.41 12.85
C LEU A 19 -47.21 -5.31 14.00
N PRO A 20 -48.21 -4.85 14.78
CA PRO A 20 -48.74 -5.60 15.93
C PRO A 20 -49.53 -6.86 15.55
N THR A 21 -49.91 -7.02 14.28
CA THR A 21 -50.81 -8.10 13.81
C THR A 21 -50.10 -9.42 13.49
N LEU A 22 -48.77 -9.44 13.39
CA LEU A 22 -48.01 -10.66 13.13
C LEU A 22 -47.76 -11.44 14.44
N ALA A 23 -47.76 -12.77 14.40
CA ALA A 23 -47.31 -13.57 15.54
C ALA A 23 -45.84 -13.22 15.90
N PRO A 24 -45.44 -13.25 17.20
CA PRO A 24 -44.10 -12.85 17.63
C PRO A 24 -42.95 -13.53 16.86
N ALA A 25 -43.07 -14.83 16.58
CA ALA A 25 -42.09 -15.59 15.80
C ALA A 25 -41.92 -15.05 14.36
N ARG A 26 -43.03 -14.66 13.70
CA ARG A 26 -43.01 -14.10 12.33
C ARG A 26 -42.38 -12.72 12.31
N ARG A 27 -42.57 -11.90 13.35
CA ARG A 27 -41.89 -10.60 13.49
C ARG A 27 -40.39 -10.80 13.63
N GLY A 28 -39.96 -11.65 14.57
CA GLY A 28 -38.54 -11.94 14.79
C GLY A 28 -37.83 -12.40 13.52
N PHE A 29 -38.46 -13.31 12.76
CA PHE A 29 -37.94 -13.75 11.47
C PHE A 29 -37.85 -12.61 10.46
N ALA A 30 -38.90 -11.79 10.30
CA ALA A 30 -38.89 -10.65 9.38
C ALA A 30 -37.77 -9.64 9.73
N PHE A 31 -37.52 -9.40 11.02
CA PHE A 31 -36.40 -8.56 11.46
C PHE A 31 -35.04 -9.16 11.15
N ALA A 32 -34.85 -10.45 11.41
CA ALA A 32 -33.61 -11.13 11.07
C ALA A 32 -33.31 -11.04 9.57
N VAL A 33 -34.33 -11.23 8.72
CA VAL A 33 -34.20 -11.09 7.26
C VAL A 33 -33.88 -9.64 6.88
N ALA A 34 -34.60 -8.66 7.42
CA ALA A 34 -34.34 -7.25 7.12
C ALA A 34 -32.94 -6.81 7.57
N ALA A 35 -32.51 -7.23 8.76
CA ALA A 35 -31.16 -6.99 9.25
C ALA A 35 -30.12 -7.64 8.35
N LEU A 36 -30.34 -8.88 7.90
CA LEU A 36 -29.44 -9.57 6.98
C LEU A 36 -29.37 -8.88 5.61
N VAL A 37 -30.48 -8.39 5.07
CA VAL A 37 -30.50 -7.66 3.78
C VAL A 37 -29.72 -6.34 3.89
N VAL A 38 -29.88 -5.61 5.00
CA VAL A 38 -29.22 -4.32 5.21
C VAL A 38 -27.74 -4.48 5.58
N ALA A 39 -27.42 -5.35 6.54
CA ALA A 39 -26.06 -5.52 7.07
C ALA A 39 -25.23 -6.56 6.32
N GLY A 40 -25.87 -7.52 5.65
CA GLY A 40 -25.21 -8.62 4.96
C GLY A 40 -24.15 -8.18 3.95
N PRO A 41 -24.41 -7.21 3.06
CA PRO A 41 -23.40 -6.72 2.12
C PRO A 41 -22.18 -6.09 2.80
N VAL A 42 -22.38 -5.38 3.91
CA VAL A 42 -21.27 -4.78 4.69
C VAL A 42 -20.47 -5.88 5.37
N PHE A 43 -21.15 -6.85 5.98
CA PHE A 43 -20.51 -7.99 6.62
C PHE A 43 -19.71 -8.83 5.62
N ALA A 44 -20.26 -9.09 4.43
CA ALA A 44 -19.56 -9.77 3.35
C ALA A 44 -18.29 -9.02 2.90
N ARG A 45 -18.33 -7.69 2.83
CA ARG A 45 -17.13 -6.86 2.54
C ARG A 45 -16.07 -6.97 3.63
N VAL A 46 -16.48 -6.97 4.90
CA VAL A 46 -15.55 -7.14 6.03
C VAL A 46 -14.92 -8.53 5.99
N LEU A 47 -15.71 -9.60 5.86
CA LEU A 47 -15.17 -10.95 5.74
C LEU A 47 -14.22 -11.10 4.55
N TYR A 48 -14.58 -10.56 3.38
CA TYR A 48 -13.70 -10.58 2.23
C TYR A 48 -12.42 -9.79 2.49
N PHE A 49 -12.49 -8.64 3.16
CA PHE A 49 -11.31 -7.86 3.54
C PHE A 49 -10.39 -8.65 4.48
N GLU A 50 -10.93 -9.33 5.50
CA GLU A 50 -10.15 -10.19 6.39
C GLU A 50 -9.46 -11.31 5.60
N VAL A 51 -10.19 -11.98 4.70
CA VAL A 51 -9.61 -13.00 3.81
C VAL A 51 -8.52 -12.40 2.91
N LEU A 52 -8.74 -11.20 2.36
CA LEU A 52 -7.77 -10.49 1.54
C LEU A 52 -6.48 -10.20 2.31
N LEU A 53 -6.57 -9.81 3.59
CA LEU A 53 -5.42 -9.54 4.46
C LEU A 53 -4.58 -10.78 4.78
N THR A 54 -5.12 -11.99 4.61
CA THR A 54 -4.34 -13.23 4.74
C THR A 54 -3.46 -13.52 3.52
N ARG A 55 -3.65 -12.79 2.40
CA ARG A 55 -2.86 -12.95 1.19
C ARG A 55 -1.57 -12.12 1.27
N PRO A 56 -0.45 -12.58 0.68
CA PRO A 56 0.79 -11.82 0.66
C PRO A 56 0.60 -10.43 0.02
N ASP A 57 1.13 -9.40 0.65
CA ASP A 57 1.08 -8.03 0.13
C ASP A 57 1.98 -7.89 -1.10
N SER A 58 1.59 -7.06 -2.07
CA SER A 58 2.41 -6.75 -3.25
C SER A 58 3.86 -6.36 -2.90
N ARG A 59 4.04 -5.63 -1.79
CA ARG A 59 5.37 -5.20 -1.31
C ARG A 59 6.21 -6.37 -0.81
N GLU A 60 5.60 -7.35 -0.14
CA GLU A 60 6.27 -8.57 0.30
C GLU A 60 6.71 -9.42 -0.91
N LEU A 61 5.83 -9.54 -1.90
CA LEU A 61 6.13 -10.30 -3.13
C LEU A 61 7.25 -9.65 -3.94
N ALA A 62 7.25 -8.31 -4.05
CA ALA A 62 8.33 -7.57 -4.67
C ALA A 62 9.65 -7.71 -3.90
N GLY A 63 9.63 -7.66 -2.58
CA GLY A 63 10.82 -7.89 -1.74
C GLY A 63 11.39 -9.29 -1.96
N ALA A 64 10.53 -10.30 -1.91
CA ALA A 64 10.92 -11.69 -2.16
C ALA A 64 11.42 -11.91 -3.60
N TRP A 65 10.91 -11.15 -4.58
CA TRP A 65 11.45 -11.16 -5.94
C TRP A 65 12.88 -10.59 -5.97
N ILE A 66 13.14 -9.46 -5.32
CA ILE A 66 14.49 -8.86 -5.26
C ILE A 66 15.48 -9.84 -4.64
N GLU A 67 15.13 -10.43 -3.49
CA GLU A 67 16.00 -11.38 -2.78
C GLU A 67 16.41 -12.57 -3.67
N ARG A 68 15.53 -13.02 -4.57
CA ARG A 68 15.79 -14.17 -5.45
C ARG A 68 16.48 -13.80 -6.77
N ASN A 69 16.30 -12.58 -7.26
CA ASN A 69 16.66 -12.21 -8.64
C ASN A 69 17.72 -11.12 -8.73
N VAL A 70 17.98 -10.37 -7.66
CA VAL A 70 18.96 -9.29 -7.65
C VAL A 70 20.22 -9.77 -6.95
N SER A 71 21.36 -9.62 -7.64
CA SER A 71 22.66 -10.01 -7.11
C SER A 71 23.01 -9.25 -5.82
N PRO A 72 23.65 -9.90 -4.83
CA PRO A 72 24.17 -9.22 -3.66
C PRO A 72 25.08 -8.04 -4.04
N GLY A 73 25.00 -6.93 -3.29
CA GLY A 73 25.78 -5.71 -3.52
C GLY A 73 25.18 -4.72 -4.53
N ALA A 74 24.15 -5.13 -5.30
CA ALA A 74 23.41 -4.25 -6.19
C ALA A 74 22.82 -3.06 -5.44
N ARG A 75 22.70 -1.93 -6.12
CA ARG A 75 22.20 -0.65 -5.61
C ARG A 75 20.77 -0.45 -6.08
N VAL A 76 19.84 -0.38 -5.14
CA VAL A 76 18.41 -0.31 -5.41
C VAL A 76 17.85 0.99 -4.86
N ALA A 77 17.36 1.87 -5.72
CA ALA A 77 16.61 3.05 -5.32
C ALA A 77 15.13 2.67 -5.10
N ILE A 78 14.55 3.11 -3.99
CA ILE A 78 13.19 2.74 -3.59
C ILE A 78 12.36 3.97 -3.25
N GLU A 79 11.09 3.97 -3.66
CA GLU A 79 10.12 4.97 -3.21
C GLU A 79 9.54 4.66 -1.83
N PRO A 80 8.96 5.65 -1.14
CA PRO A 80 8.09 5.39 -0.01
C PRO A 80 6.98 4.39 -0.37
N TYR A 81 6.61 3.53 0.58
CA TYR A 81 5.56 2.51 0.44
C TYR A 81 5.83 1.42 -0.64
N SER A 82 7.08 1.15 -0.98
CA SER A 82 7.45 0.17 -2.02
C SER A 82 7.81 -1.23 -1.48
N LEU A 83 8.68 -1.32 -0.48
CA LEU A 83 9.17 -2.57 0.09
C LEU A 83 9.17 -2.52 1.62
N PRO A 84 8.90 -3.65 2.30
CA PRO A 84 8.97 -3.74 3.75
C PRO A 84 10.43 -3.95 4.20
N ILE A 85 11.30 -2.98 3.93
CA ILE A 85 12.73 -3.11 4.26
C ILE A 85 12.96 -2.63 5.70
N ALA A 86 13.56 -3.49 6.53
CA ALA A 86 14.06 -3.09 7.83
C ALA A 86 15.23 -2.11 7.64
N GLY A 87 15.18 -0.93 8.28
CA GLY A 87 16.17 0.12 8.06
C GLY A 87 15.82 1.11 6.95
N SER A 88 14.57 1.09 6.44
CA SER A 88 14.07 2.05 5.44
C SER A 88 14.25 3.52 5.87
N VAL A 89 13.98 4.44 4.95
CA VAL A 89 13.89 5.90 5.18
C VAL A 89 13.11 6.24 6.43
N VAL A 90 12.08 5.47 6.80
CA VAL A 90 11.34 5.71 8.04
C VAL A 90 12.21 5.47 9.27
N ASP A 91 13.08 4.46 9.29
CA ASP A 91 14.02 4.24 10.38
C ASP A 91 15.19 5.24 10.36
N GLN A 92 15.66 5.67 9.18
CA GLN A 92 16.67 6.73 9.05
C GLN A 92 16.12 8.10 9.48
N VAL A 93 14.92 8.48 9.01
CA VAL A 93 14.22 9.73 9.38
C VAL A 93 13.82 9.69 10.85
N ARG A 94 13.36 8.56 11.38
CA ARG A 94 13.10 8.38 12.82
C ARG A 94 14.39 8.45 13.64
N GLY A 95 15.53 8.02 13.08
CA GLY A 95 16.86 8.23 13.63
C GLY A 95 17.28 9.71 13.65
N LEU A 96 17.09 10.43 12.54
CA LEU A 96 17.37 11.86 12.45
C LEU A 96 16.47 12.69 13.38
N HIS A 97 15.16 12.43 13.39
CA HIS A 97 14.22 13.10 14.31
C HIS A 97 14.57 12.83 15.78
N ARG A 98 15.06 11.63 16.13
CA ARG A 98 15.57 11.35 17.49
C ARG A 98 16.86 12.11 17.80
N ALA A 99 17.73 12.31 16.82
CA ALA A 99 18.95 13.09 17.01
C ALA A 99 18.68 14.60 17.17
N THR A 100 17.55 15.11 16.65
CA THR A 100 17.22 16.55 16.65
C THR A 100 16.09 16.96 17.60
N SER A 101 15.45 16.04 18.33
CA SER A 101 14.38 16.38 19.29
C SER A 101 14.73 16.01 20.75
N PRO A 102 14.90 16.99 21.67
CA PRO A 102 15.37 16.72 23.04
C PRO A 102 14.35 16.11 24.02
N GLN A 103 13.11 15.77 23.64
CA GLN A 103 12.04 15.60 24.67
C GLN A 103 11.05 14.42 24.52
N VAL A 104 11.32 13.39 23.72
CA VAL A 104 10.42 12.21 23.73
C VAL A 104 11.11 10.98 24.30
N ASN A 105 10.99 10.81 25.62
CA ASN A 105 11.37 9.62 26.35
C ASN A 105 10.35 8.50 26.08
N ILE A 106 10.44 7.86 24.91
CA ILE A 106 9.77 6.58 24.67
C ILE A 106 10.67 5.51 25.27
N PRO A 107 10.22 4.66 26.21
CA PRO A 107 11.01 3.55 26.71
C PRO A 107 11.37 2.60 25.56
N THR A 108 12.57 2.79 25.03
CA THR A 108 13.23 1.96 24.03
C THR A 108 13.60 0.62 24.68
N ARG A 109 12.63 -0.27 24.84
CA ARG A 109 12.91 -1.67 24.51
C ARG A 109 12.97 -1.75 22.99
N LEU A 110 14.13 -1.32 22.47
CA LEU A 110 14.57 -1.63 21.12
C LEU A 110 14.40 -3.14 20.96
N ARG A 111 13.38 -3.53 20.20
CA ARG A 111 13.31 -4.86 19.61
C ARG A 111 14.60 -4.98 18.82
N ARG A 112 15.57 -5.69 19.41
CA ARG A 112 16.85 -6.07 18.83
C ARG A 112 16.54 -6.48 17.41
N SER A 113 16.90 -5.66 16.45
CA SER A 113 17.03 -6.07 15.05
C SER A 113 17.77 -7.39 15.11
N GLN A 114 17.12 -8.49 14.68
CA GLN A 114 17.76 -9.80 14.67
C GLN A 114 19.09 -9.63 13.91
N PRO A 115 20.24 -9.82 14.56
CA PRO A 115 21.51 -9.82 13.87
C PRO A 115 21.53 -11.09 13.02
N GLY A 116 21.34 -10.97 11.70
CA GLY A 116 21.43 -12.11 10.78
C GLY A 116 20.52 -12.04 9.55
N ALA A 117 19.41 -11.29 9.60
CA ALA A 117 18.57 -11.09 8.43
C ALA A 117 18.81 -9.67 7.89
N SER A 118 19.73 -9.53 6.94
CA SER A 118 19.64 -8.41 6.01
C SER A 118 18.40 -8.72 5.16
N PRO A 119 17.24 -8.05 5.35
CA PRO A 119 15.98 -8.41 4.68
C PRO A 119 15.96 -8.07 3.19
N THR A 120 17.15 -7.85 2.61
CA THR A 120 17.37 -7.36 1.26
C THR A 120 18.34 -8.25 0.51
N GLY A 121 18.64 -9.46 1.00
CA GLY A 121 19.52 -10.39 0.30
C GLY A 121 20.93 -9.83 0.02
N GLY A 122 21.37 -8.82 0.80
CA GLY A 122 22.64 -8.13 0.58
C GLY A 122 22.62 -6.99 -0.44
N VAL A 123 21.46 -6.51 -0.91
CA VAL A 123 21.39 -5.29 -1.72
C VAL A 123 21.55 -4.02 -0.88
N ARG A 124 22.11 -2.98 -1.48
CA ARG A 124 22.23 -1.63 -0.90
C ARG A 124 21.05 -0.78 -1.32
N VAL A 125 20.31 -0.26 -0.34
CA VAL A 125 19.04 0.43 -0.57
C VAL A 125 19.23 1.94 -0.45
N TYR A 126 18.71 2.67 -1.43
CA TYR A 126 18.75 4.12 -1.53
C TYR A 126 17.33 4.67 -1.58
N ALA A 127 17.13 5.83 -0.98
CA ALA A 127 15.83 6.46 -0.85
C ALA A 127 15.56 7.40 -2.04
N LEU A 128 14.59 7.07 -2.88
CA LEU A 128 14.17 7.97 -3.95
C LEU A 128 13.32 9.11 -3.37
N GLY A 129 13.63 10.36 -3.75
CA GLY A 129 12.96 11.55 -3.23
C GLY A 129 13.43 12.00 -1.83
N ALA A 130 14.44 11.34 -1.25
CA ALA A 130 15.21 11.93 -0.17
C ALA A 130 16.25 12.90 -0.76
N PHE A 131 16.77 13.82 0.07
CA PHE A 131 17.67 14.93 -0.30
C PHE A 131 18.88 14.58 -1.20
N GLU A 132 19.21 13.29 -1.37
CA GLU A 132 20.34 12.81 -2.17
C GLU A 132 19.95 12.29 -3.57
N PHE A 133 18.69 11.89 -3.80
CA PHE A 133 18.23 11.37 -5.10
C PHE A 133 16.95 12.08 -5.52
N GLU A 134 17.11 13.12 -6.34
CA GLU A 134 16.01 13.75 -7.05
C GLU A 134 15.41 12.80 -8.11
N TYR A 135 14.19 13.10 -8.57
CA TYR A 135 13.53 12.37 -9.64
C TYR A 135 14.23 12.65 -10.98
N ASP A 136 15.42 12.10 -11.17
CA ASP A 136 16.26 12.24 -12.35
C ASP A 136 16.98 10.91 -12.64
N LEU A 137 16.73 10.35 -13.82
CA LEU A 137 17.26 9.04 -14.21
C LEU A 137 18.78 9.07 -14.43
N ASP A 138 19.32 10.19 -14.92
CA ASP A 138 20.72 10.33 -15.25
C ASP A 138 21.55 10.53 -13.98
N VAL A 139 20.99 11.19 -12.95
CA VAL A 139 21.54 11.19 -11.59
C VAL A 139 21.61 9.77 -11.02
N LEU A 140 20.53 8.99 -11.10
CA LEU A 140 20.53 7.60 -10.61
C LEU A 140 21.61 6.76 -11.31
N ARG A 141 21.80 6.92 -12.61
CA ARG A 141 22.89 6.26 -13.36
C ARG A 141 24.27 6.72 -12.94
N ALA A 142 24.49 8.02 -12.74
CA ALA A 142 25.77 8.55 -12.26
C ALA A 142 26.13 7.97 -10.88
N HIS A 143 25.12 7.73 -10.04
CA HIS A 143 25.27 7.03 -8.77
C HIS A 143 25.30 5.50 -8.89
N ARG A 144 25.37 4.93 -10.10
CA ARG A 144 25.41 3.49 -10.37
C ARG A 144 24.27 2.74 -9.67
N ILE A 145 23.07 3.31 -9.69
CA ILE A 145 21.87 2.61 -9.25
C ILE A 145 21.53 1.55 -10.31
N ASP A 146 21.38 0.30 -9.88
CA ASP A 146 21.10 -0.83 -10.76
C ASP A 146 19.60 -1.04 -10.96
N TYR A 147 18.80 -0.78 -9.91
CA TYR A 147 17.35 -0.99 -9.92
C TYR A 147 16.59 0.17 -9.29
N VAL A 148 15.39 0.43 -9.78
CA VAL A 148 14.44 1.39 -9.21
C VAL A 148 13.12 0.69 -8.89
N VAL A 149 12.65 0.83 -7.66
CA VAL A 149 11.41 0.23 -7.18
C VAL A 149 10.39 1.32 -6.90
N LEU A 150 9.30 1.30 -7.68
CA LEU A 150 8.24 2.29 -7.60
C LEU A 150 7.00 1.73 -6.92
N SER A 151 6.26 2.61 -6.24
CA SER A 151 4.97 2.33 -5.63
C SER A 151 3.88 3.18 -6.25
N SER A 152 2.75 2.58 -6.64
CA SER A 152 1.63 3.34 -7.20
C SER A 152 1.00 4.32 -6.23
N PHE A 153 1.27 4.21 -4.94
CA PHE A 153 0.88 5.24 -3.98
C PHE A 153 1.67 6.54 -4.13
N MET A 154 2.88 6.46 -4.70
CA MET A 154 3.76 7.60 -4.95
C MET A 154 3.65 8.07 -6.40
N TYR A 155 4.08 7.25 -7.37
CA TYR A 155 4.18 7.72 -8.76
C TYR A 155 2.86 8.23 -9.34
N LYS A 156 1.73 7.59 -8.99
CA LYS A 156 0.41 7.99 -9.52
C LYS A 156 0.02 9.40 -9.10
N ARG A 157 0.46 9.87 -7.92
CA ARG A 157 0.20 11.24 -7.45
C ARG A 157 0.85 12.28 -8.36
N TYR A 158 2.04 11.99 -8.86
CA TYR A 158 2.77 12.88 -9.76
C TYR A 158 2.27 12.77 -11.20
N VAL A 159 1.96 11.57 -11.67
CA VAL A 159 1.40 11.33 -13.00
C VAL A 159 0.01 11.98 -13.14
N ASP A 160 -0.85 11.86 -12.13
CA ASP A 160 -2.18 12.48 -12.15
C ASP A 160 -2.11 14.02 -11.99
N ALA A 161 -0.96 14.56 -11.56
CA ALA A 161 -0.73 15.99 -11.33
C ALA A 161 0.49 16.54 -12.10
N CYS A 162 0.73 16.05 -13.33
CA CYS A 162 1.91 16.43 -14.13
C CYS A 162 2.05 17.94 -14.34
N GLY A 163 0.95 18.69 -14.43
CA GLY A 163 0.98 20.15 -14.55
C GLY A 163 1.56 20.87 -13.32
N THR A 164 1.46 20.26 -12.14
CA THR A 164 2.02 20.79 -10.88
C THR A 164 3.43 20.25 -10.63
N PHE A 165 3.72 19.00 -11.02
CA PHE A 165 4.99 18.33 -10.77
C PHE A 165 5.65 17.81 -12.06
N PRO A 166 6.05 18.70 -13.00
CA PRO A 166 6.51 18.29 -14.33
C PRO A 166 7.81 17.48 -14.29
N VAL A 167 8.74 17.78 -13.36
CA VAL A 167 10.01 17.06 -13.22
C VAL A 167 9.77 15.60 -12.82
N ALA A 168 9.02 15.36 -11.74
CA ALA A 168 8.70 14.01 -11.29
C ALA A 168 7.89 13.23 -12.34
N CYS A 169 6.91 13.88 -12.99
CA CYS A 169 6.17 13.27 -14.10
C CYS A 169 7.10 12.86 -15.26
N GLY A 170 8.02 13.74 -15.65
CA GLY A 170 9.05 13.46 -16.67
C GLY A 170 9.90 12.26 -16.30
N PHE A 171 10.34 12.16 -15.04
CA PHE A 171 11.10 11.01 -14.55
C PHE A 171 10.38 9.67 -14.72
N TYR A 172 9.10 9.58 -14.35
CA TYR A 172 8.37 8.31 -14.50
C TYR A 172 8.19 7.93 -15.97
N ARG A 173 7.90 8.91 -16.82
CA ARG A 173 7.82 8.69 -18.27
C ARG A 173 9.17 8.20 -18.82
N ASP A 174 10.26 8.81 -18.38
CA ASP A 174 11.61 8.45 -18.80
C ASP A 174 12.02 7.07 -18.30
N LEU A 175 11.61 6.66 -17.10
CA LEU A 175 11.77 5.29 -16.61
C LEU A 175 11.04 4.28 -17.50
N ASP A 176 9.77 4.54 -17.81
CA ASP A 176 8.98 3.67 -18.70
C ASP A 176 9.58 3.58 -20.11
N ALA A 177 10.21 4.65 -20.60
CA ALA A 177 10.80 4.71 -21.94
C ALA A 177 12.24 4.19 -22.03
N ARG A 178 13.06 4.39 -20.99
CA ARG A 178 14.52 4.19 -21.03
C ARG A 178 15.05 3.11 -20.08
N ALA A 179 14.21 2.51 -19.24
CA ALA A 179 14.59 1.44 -18.33
C ALA A 179 13.78 0.17 -18.61
N ALA A 180 14.34 -0.99 -18.28
CA ALA A 180 13.66 -2.26 -18.48
C ALA A 180 12.76 -2.59 -17.29
N LEU A 181 11.44 -2.68 -17.50
CA LEU A 181 10.53 -3.21 -16.49
C LEU A 181 10.77 -4.72 -16.34
N VAL A 182 11.39 -5.12 -15.24
CA VAL A 182 11.78 -6.52 -14.98
C VAL A 182 10.81 -7.26 -14.08
N TYR A 183 9.99 -6.53 -13.31
CA TYR A 183 8.96 -7.11 -12.47
C TYR A 183 7.83 -6.12 -12.20
N GLU A 184 6.60 -6.61 -12.25
CA GLU A 184 5.41 -5.87 -11.83
C GLU A 184 4.51 -6.81 -11.02
N VAL A 185 4.02 -6.33 -9.88
CA VAL A 185 3.00 -7.01 -9.09
C VAL A 185 1.84 -6.06 -8.83
N ARG A 186 0.63 -6.55 -9.11
CA ARG A 186 -0.62 -5.78 -9.02
C ARG A 186 -1.52 -6.31 -7.90
N PRO A 187 -2.24 -5.43 -7.18
CA PRO A 187 -3.21 -5.83 -6.19
C PRO A 187 -4.57 -6.21 -6.77
N ILE A 188 -4.83 -5.91 -8.04
CA ILE A 188 -6.11 -6.08 -8.75
C ILE A 188 -5.84 -6.81 -10.07
N ALA A 189 -6.78 -7.68 -10.48
CA ALA A 189 -6.84 -8.25 -11.82
C ALA A 189 -6.89 -7.13 -12.88
N GLU A 190 -6.31 -7.36 -14.06
CA GLU A 190 -6.10 -6.33 -15.09
C GLU A 190 -7.33 -5.45 -15.39
N GLY A 191 -7.09 -4.16 -15.63
CA GLY A 191 -8.08 -3.25 -16.21
C GLY A 191 -8.79 -2.28 -15.25
N ARG A 192 -8.51 -2.29 -13.94
CA ARG A 192 -9.07 -1.30 -12.99
C ARG A 192 -7.98 -0.43 -12.33
N PRO A 193 -8.01 0.90 -12.50
CA PRO A 193 -7.03 1.77 -11.87
C PRO A 193 -7.25 1.86 -10.36
N LEU A 194 -6.16 1.76 -9.60
CA LEU A 194 -6.17 2.08 -8.17
C LEU A 194 -6.47 3.56 -7.97
N TRP A 195 -7.39 3.87 -7.04
CA TRP A 195 -7.67 5.24 -6.65
C TRP A 195 -6.92 5.59 -5.38
N VAL A 196 -6.48 6.86 -5.23
CA VAL A 196 -5.71 7.30 -4.04
C VAL A 196 -6.49 7.07 -2.74
N GLY A 197 -7.82 7.21 -2.76
CA GLY A 197 -8.61 6.92 -1.57
C GLY A 197 -8.69 5.44 -1.21
N ASP A 198 -8.20 4.51 -2.06
CA ASP A 198 -8.03 3.12 -1.64
C ASP A 198 -6.89 2.96 -0.59
N ILE A 199 -6.01 3.96 -0.46
CA ILE A 199 -5.00 4.02 0.61
C ILE A 199 -5.68 4.19 1.98
N TYR A 200 -6.74 5.00 2.03
CA TYR A 200 -7.40 5.39 3.28
C TYR A 200 -8.73 4.67 3.52
N ALA A 201 -9.35 4.15 2.46
CA ALA A 201 -10.66 3.50 2.48
C ALA A 201 -10.68 2.27 1.56
N PRO A 202 -9.88 1.22 1.84
CA PRO A 202 -9.75 0.04 0.97
C PRO A 202 -11.04 -0.76 0.78
N ALA A 203 -12.08 -0.48 1.57
CA ALA A 203 -13.34 -1.23 1.56
C ALA A 203 -14.22 -0.94 0.33
N SER A 204 -13.99 0.16 -0.40
CA SER A 204 -14.81 0.56 -1.56
C SER A 204 -14.60 -0.37 -2.77
N GLN A 205 -13.38 -0.89 -2.94
CA GLN A 205 -12.99 -1.76 -4.04
C GLN A 205 -12.53 -3.14 -3.58
N VAL A 206 -12.96 -3.58 -2.39
CA VAL A 206 -12.43 -4.79 -1.76
C VAL A 206 -12.55 -6.02 -2.67
N PHE A 207 -13.70 -6.21 -3.31
CA PHE A 207 -13.96 -7.36 -4.19
C PHE A 207 -13.20 -7.32 -5.52
N ALA A 208 -12.65 -6.16 -5.91
CA ALA A 208 -11.81 -6.07 -7.10
C ALA A 208 -10.35 -6.47 -6.81
N ARG A 209 -9.98 -6.60 -5.54
CA ARG A 209 -8.61 -6.89 -5.13
C ARG A 209 -8.36 -8.38 -5.03
N GLU A 210 -7.24 -8.80 -5.59
CA GLU A 210 -6.67 -10.13 -5.41
C GLU A 210 -5.70 -10.19 -4.23
N ARG A 211 -5.08 -9.07 -3.84
CA ARG A 211 -4.13 -9.01 -2.72
C ARG A 211 -4.05 -7.59 -2.13
N PRO A 212 -3.52 -7.42 -0.91
CA PRO A 212 -3.32 -6.10 -0.35
C PRO A 212 -2.12 -5.39 -0.98
N GLY A 213 -2.08 -4.07 -0.80
CA GLY A 213 -0.96 -3.22 -1.21
C GLY A 213 -1.19 -2.41 -2.49
N PRO A 214 -0.16 -1.65 -2.91
CA PRO A 214 -0.11 -0.90 -4.17
C PRO A 214 0.30 -1.80 -5.36
N ILE A 215 0.32 -1.22 -6.57
CA ILE A 215 1.12 -1.79 -7.67
C ILE A 215 2.57 -1.46 -7.38
N ILE A 216 3.43 -2.48 -7.41
CA ILE A 216 4.89 -2.31 -7.35
C ILE A 216 5.47 -2.62 -8.72
N LYS A 217 6.32 -1.71 -9.20
CA LYS A 217 7.11 -1.90 -10.42
C LYS A 217 8.58 -1.88 -10.06
N ILE A 218 9.36 -2.77 -10.68
CA ILE A 218 10.81 -2.82 -10.53
C ILE A 218 11.41 -2.63 -11.92
N TYR A 219 12.16 -1.56 -12.08
CA TYR A 219 12.93 -1.27 -13.28
C TYR A 219 14.38 -1.63 -13.05
N ARG A 220 15.01 -2.21 -14.06
CA ARG A 220 16.45 -2.31 -14.17
C ARG A 220 16.94 -1.14 -14.99
N LEU A 221 17.87 -0.37 -14.43
CA LEU A 221 18.59 0.63 -15.18
C LEU A 221 19.62 -0.13 -16.01
N SER A 222 19.39 -0.22 -17.32
CA SER A 222 20.43 -0.70 -18.21
C SER A 222 21.61 0.27 -18.13
N ASP A 223 22.82 -0.29 -18.02
CA ASP A 223 24.02 0.45 -18.38
C ASP A 223 23.79 0.93 -19.81
N ALA A 224 23.61 2.24 -20.00
CA ALA A 224 23.70 2.77 -21.34
C ALA A 224 25.14 2.42 -21.83
N PRO A 225 25.28 1.84 -23.05
CA PRO A 225 26.58 1.48 -23.58
C PRO A 225 27.55 2.67 -23.61
#